data_AF-A0A935KSH0-F1
#
_entry.id   AF-A0A935KSH0-F1
#
_cell.length_a   1.000
_cell.length_b   1.000
_cell.length_c   1.000
_cell.angle_alpha   90.00
_cell.angle_beta   90.00
_cell.angle_gamma   90.00
#
_symmetry.space_group_name_H-M   'P 1'
#
loop_
_entity.id
_entity.type
_entity.pdbx_description
1 polymer ?
#
loop_
_entity_poly.entity_id
_entity_poly.type
_entity_poly.pdbx_seq_one_letter_code
_entity_poly.pdbx_strand_id
1 'polypeptide(L)' 'MGTPTTAKKKNPLSVPLLSQSVVEQKVIYIHNNPVRGNWMLAEEPHKYKYSSASYYHTGVDEFGFLENYMNACDEDEW' A
#
# COMPACT_ATOMS: atom_id res chain seq x y z
N MET A 1 23.59 1.40 -37.14
CA MET A 1 22.21 1.86 -36.88
C MET A 1 21.77 1.28 -35.54
N GLY A 2 21.88 2.05 -34.45
CA GLY A 2 21.36 1.63 -33.15
C GLY A 2 19.85 1.86 -33.13
N THR A 3 19.09 0.85 -32.74
CA THR A 3 17.65 1.01 -32.55
C THR A 3 17.39 1.93 -31.36
N PRO A 4 16.41 2.85 -31.42
CA PRO A 4 16.06 3.65 -30.26
C PRO A 4 15.44 2.72 -29.21
N THR A 5 16.07 2.63 -28.04
CA THR A 5 15.45 2.01 -26.87
C THR A 5 14.27 2.88 -26.44
N THR A 6 13.04 2.44 -26.72
CA THR A 6 11.83 3.10 -26.25
C THR A 6 11.87 3.21 -24.72
N ALA A 7 11.99 4.43 -24.21
CA ALA A 7 11.91 4.69 -22.78
C ALA A 7 10.57 4.18 -22.24
N LYS A 8 10.60 3.28 -21.26
CA LYS A 8 9.40 2.72 -20.61
C LYS A 8 8.65 3.85 -19.90
N LYS A 9 7.52 4.27 -20.46
CA LYS A 9 6.64 5.28 -19.84
C LYS A 9 6.07 4.74 -18.52
N LYS A 10 6.18 5.52 -17.45
CA LYS A 10 5.53 5.20 -16.16
C LYS A 10 4.03 5.45 -16.30
N ASN A 11 3.25 4.38 -16.40
CA ASN A 11 1.80 4.44 -16.38
C ASN A 11 1.31 3.85 -15.05
N PRO A 12 0.92 4.67 -14.06
CA PRO A 12 0.32 4.16 -12.83
C PRO A 12 -1.03 3.51 -13.17
N LEU A 13 -1.31 2.34 -12.57
CA LEU A 13 -2.56 1.61 -12.73
C LEU A 13 -3.59 2.06 -11.68
N SER A 14 -3.91 3.36 -11.67
CA SER A 14 -4.88 3.92 -10.73
C SER A 14 -6.29 3.43 -11.05
N VAL A 15 -6.99 2.90 -10.05
CA VAL A 15 -8.38 2.47 -10.12
C VAL A 15 -9.12 3.07 -8.92
N PRO A 16 -10.28 3.70 -9.10
CA PRO A 16 -11.06 4.23 -7.99
C PRO A 16 -11.54 3.09 -7.07
N LEU A 17 -11.43 3.29 -5.75
CA LEU A 17 -11.94 2.37 -4.74
C LEU A 17 -13.18 3.03 -4.12
N LEU A 18 -14.35 2.41 -4.32
CA LEU A 18 -15.64 3.02 -3.99
C LEU A 18 -16.30 2.42 -2.74
N SER A 19 -15.65 1.46 -2.08
CA SER A 19 -16.14 0.88 -0.84
C SER A 19 -15.02 0.61 0.13
N GLN A 20 -15.31 0.82 1.41
CA GLN A 20 -14.42 0.51 2.53
C GLN A 20 -13.91 -0.94 2.45
N SER A 21 -14.80 -1.89 2.15
CA SER A 21 -14.46 -3.31 1.99
C SER A 21 -13.41 -3.58 0.91
N VAL A 22 -13.45 -2.82 -0.21
CA VAL A 22 -12.46 -2.95 -1.27
C VAL A 22 -11.13 -2.31 -0.83
N VAL A 23 -11.16 -1.18 -0.13
CA VAL A 23 -9.95 -0.56 0.43
C VAL A 23 -9.28 -1.52 1.42
N GLU A 24 -10.03 -2.09 2.36
CA GLU A 24 -9.57 -3.10 3.32
C GLU A 24 -8.85 -4.27 2.64
N GLN A 25 -9.50 -4.87 1.63
CA GLN A 25 -8.91 -5.96 0.86
C GLN A 25 -7.56 -5.57 0.24
N LYS A 26 -7.44 -4.34 -0.29
CA LYS A 26 -6.20 -3.83 -0.90
C LYS A 26 -5.13 -3.54 0.14
N VAL A 27 -5.48 -2.92 1.27
CA VAL A 27 -4.55 -2.64 2.38
C VAL A 27 -3.98 -3.96 2.91
N ILE A 28 -4.85 -4.95 3.19
CA ILE A 28 -4.44 -6.29 3.62
C ILE A 28 -3.51 -6.94 2.59
N TYR A 29 -3.84 -6.85 1.29
CA TYR A 29 -3.00 -7.41 0.24
C TYR A 29 -1.60 -6.76 0.24
N ILE A 30 -1.53 -5.43 0.26
CA ILE A 30 -0.26 -4.67 0.24
C ILE A 30 0.60 -5.02 1.47
N HIS A 31 0.01 -5.06 2.66
CA HIS A 31 0.74 -5.40 3.89
C HIS A 31 1.24 -6.84 3.91
N ASN A 32 0.55 -7.76 3.24
CA ASN A 32 0.99 -9.16 3.14
C ASN A 32 2.01 -9.41 2.01
N ASN A 33 2.19 -8.49 1.06
CA ASN A 33 3.16 -8.69 -0.03
C ASN A 33 4.61 -8.96 0.45
N PRO A 34 5.15 -8.25 1.46
CA PRO A 34 6.50 -8.49 1.95
C PRO A 34 6.72 -9.89 2.52
N VAL A 35 5.68 -10.58 2.99
CA VAL A 35 5.78 -11.90 3.65
C VAL A 35 5.30 -13.05 2.77
N ARG A 36 4.98 -12.79 1.50
CA ARG A 36 4.39 -13.78 0.58
C ARG A 36 5.24 -14.00 -0.66
N GLY A 37 5.09 -15.19 -1.23
CA GLY A 37 5.73 -15.59 -2.49
C GLY A 37 7.25 -15.59 -2.41
N ASN A 38 7.91 -15.31 -3.53
CA ASN A 38 9.36 -15.39 -3.67
C ASN A 38 10.13 -14.28 -2.93
N TRP A 39 9.44 -13.32 -2.32
CA TRP A 39 10.07 -12.15 -1.72
C TRP A 39 10.52 -12.45 -0.29
N MET A 40 9.60 -12.91 0.57
CA MET A 40 9.84 -13.20 2.00
C MET A 40 10.79 -12.21 2.68
N LEU A 41 10.54 -10.91 2.50
CA LEU A 41 11.39 -9.82 2.98
C LEU A 41 11.27 -9.59 4.49
N ALA A 42 10.24 -10.17 5.12
CA ALA A 42 10.02 -10.15 6.56
C ALA A 42 9.25 -11.41 7.00
N GLU A 43 9.32 -11.74 8.29
CA GLU A 43 8.54 -12.83 8.90
C GLU A 43 7.06 -12.45 9.09
N GLU A 44 6.81 -11.17 9.38
CA GLU A 44 5.46 -10.65 9.66
C GLU A 44 5.25 -9.30 8.95
N PRO A 45 4.02 -8.97 8.50
CA PRO A 45 3.72 -7.74 7.78
C PRO A 45 4.27 -6.47 8.43
N HIS A 46 4.08 -6.33 9.74
CA HIS A 46 4.47 -5.15 10.50
C HIS A 46 5.98 -5.05 10.76
N LYS A 47 6.75 -6.13 10.54
CA LYS A 47 8.21 -6.13 10.63
C LYS A 47 8.90 -5.60 9.37
N TYR A 48 8.17 -5.42 8.26
CA TYR A 48 8.74 -4.86 7.05
C TYR A 48 8.75 -3.33 7.10
N LYS A 49 9.94 -2.74 7.33
CA LYS A 49 10.15 -1.30 7.52
C LYS A 49 9.52 -0.41 6.44
N TYR A 50 9.48 -0.85 5.18
CA TYR A 50 9.00 -0.01 4.07
C TYR A 50 7.51 -0.21 3.75
N SER A 51 6.70 -0.47 4.78
CA SER A 51 5.26 -0.62 4.71
C SER A 51 4.59 0.10 5.87
N SER A 52 3.36 0.58 5.68
CA SER A 52 2.55 1.15 6.75
C SER A 52 1.96 0.10 7.69
N ALA A 53 2.25 -1.20 7.50
CA ALA A 53 1.72 -2.27 8.35
C ALA A 53 2.04 -2.08 9.84
N SER A 54 3.23 -1.55 10.17
CA SER A 54 3.60 -1.25 11.58
C SER A 54 2.71 -0.16 12.18
N TYR A 55 2.35 0.87 11.40
CA TYR A 55 1.44 1.93 11.84
C TYR A 55 0.07 1.38 12.24
N TYR A 56 -0.52 0.48 11.44
CA TYR A 56 -1.80 -0.16 11.80
C TYR A 56 -1.67 -1.15 12.97
N HIS A 57 -0.48 -1.69 13.22
CA HIS A 57 -0.24 -2.62 14.31
C HIS A 57 0.04 -1.93 15.66
N THR A 58 0.77 -0.82 15.62
CA THR A 58 1.32 -0.15 16.82
C THR A 58 0.73 1.24 17.08
N GLY A 59 0.09 1.85 16.07
CA GLY A 59 -0.35 3.25 16.09
C GLY A 59 0.79 4.27 15.91
N VAL A 60 2.04 3.84 15.73
CA VAL A 60 3.20 4.73 15.60
C VAL A 60 3.42 5.10 14.14
N ASP A 61 3.38 6.39 13.83
CA ASP A 61 3.80 6.91 12.53
C ASP A 61 5.31 7.19 12.52
N GLU A 62 6.09 6.23 12.04
CA GLU A 62 7.55 6.38 11.88
C GLU A 62 7.95 7.30 10.71
N PHE A 63 7.03 7.62 9.81
CA PHE A 63 7.31 8.39 8.60
C PHE A 63 6.90 9.86 8.71
N GLY A 64 5.98 10.18 9.61
CA GLY A 64 5.48 11.54 9.87
C GLY A 64 4.49 12.05 8.82
N PHE A 65 3.94 11.17 7.98
CA PHE A 65 2.95 11.52 6.96
C PHE A 65 1.85 10.45 6.78
N LEU A 66 1.78 9.45 7.66
CA LEU A 66 0.78 8.39 7.52
C LEU A 66 -0.59 8.85 8.02
N GLU A 67 -1.62 8.55 7.23
CA GLU A 67 -3.02 8.81 7.57
C GLU A 67 -3.80 7.49 7.53
N ASN A 68 -4.75 7.30 8.46
CA ASN A 68 -5.61 6.12 8.49
C ASN A 68 -6.69 6.25 7.41
N TYR A 69 -6.83 5.25 6.54
CA TYR A 69 -7.82 5.30 5.47
C TYR A 69 -9.26 5.35 5.99
N MET A 70 -9.52 4.89 7.21
CA MET A 70 -10.86 4.94 7.82
C MET A 70 -11.35 6.38 7.98
N ASN A 71 -10.44 7.31 8.30
CA ASN A 71 -10.79 8.72 8.45
C ASN A 71 -11.34 9.31 7.15
N ALA A 72 -10.91 8.80 5.99
CA ALA A 72 -11.43 9.22 4.69
C ALA A 72 -12.79 8.58 4.31
N CYS A 73 -13.22 7.54 5.02
CA CYS A 73 -14.53 6.90 4.81
C CYS A 73 -15.63 7.46 5.72
N ASP A 74 -15.26 8.05 6.86
CA ASP A 74 -16.20 8.63 7.83
C ASP A 74 -16.69 10.04 7.43
N GLU A 75 -16.05 10.67 6.44
CA GLU A 75 -16.41 12.01 5.95
C GLU A 75 -17.58 12.03 4.94
N ASP A 76 -18.15 10.86 4.59
CA ASP A 76 -19.28 10.72 3.66
C ASP A 76 -20.67 10.80 4.34
N GLU A 77 -20.79 11.49 5.49
CA GLU A 77 -22.08 11.97 6.00
C GLU A 77 -22.55 13.17 5.15
N TRP A 78 -23.30 12.90 4.07
CA TRP A 78 -24.11 13.89 3.35
C TRP A 78 -25.47 14.11 4.01
#